data_AF-A0A645GDQ2-F1
#
_entry.id   AF-A0A645GDQ2-F1
#
_cell.length_a   1.000
_cell.length_b   1.000
_cell.length_c   1.000
_cell.angle_alpha   90.00
_cell.angle_beta   90.00
_cell.angle_gamma   90.00
#
_symmetry.space_group_name_H-M   'P 1'
#
loop_
_entity.id
_entity.type
_entity.pdbx_description
1 polymer ?
#
loop_
_entity_poly.entity_id
_entity_poly.type
_entity_poly.pdbx_seq_one_letter_code
_entity_poly.pdbx_strand_id
1 'polypeptide(L)'
;MSKEADLFTWNKPSYACLATRIPTGRLITAQLLQRVERAEEALFALGFSDLRVRLLEESARIQLPACQMAAALEQRQEILAAIKPYFASVLLDLEERKGELQ
;
A
#
# COMPACT_ATOMS: atom_id res chain seq x y z
N MET A 1 15.49 -6.77 -47.25
CA MET A 1 14.60 -5.97 -46.40
C MET A 1 15.26 -5.87 -45.03
N SER A 2 15.61 -4.64 -44.65
CA SER A 2 16.51 -4.20 -43.57
C SER A 2 16.16 -4.83 -42.21
N LYS A 3 17.09 -5.52 -41.53
CA LYS A 3 18.20 -5.03 -40.68
C LYS A 3 17.74 -4.19 -39.48
N GLU A 4 17.66 -4.87 -38.33
CA GLU A 4 18.51 -4.69 -37.13
C GLU A 4 18.90 -3.26 -36.69
N ALA A 5 18.87 -3.08 -35.36
CA ALA A 5 19.60 -2.09 -34.54
C ALA A 5 18.80 -0.91 -33.94
N ASP A 6 18.79 -0.92 -32.60
CA ASP A 6 19.36 0.13 -31.75
C ASP A 6 18.60 1.46 -31.54
N LEU A 7 18.17 1.61 -30.28
CA LEU A 7 18.14 2.82 -29.45
C LEU A 7 17.22 4.03 -29.79
N PHE A 8 16.46 4.36 -28.73
CA PHE A 8 16.34 5.68 -28.09
C PHE A 8 15.57 6.84 -28.75
N THR A 9 14.62 7.34 -27.93
CA THR A 9 14.15 8.73 -27.79
C THR A 9 13.27 9.26 -28.93
N TRP A 10 12.26 10.11 -28.76
CA TRP A 10 11.50 10.71 -27.66
C TRP A 10 10.61 11.76 -28.33
N ASN A 11 9.31 11.85 -28.03
CA ASN A 11 8.61 13.14 -28.12
C ASN A 11 7.39 13.23 -27.20
N LYS A 12 7.59 13.97 -26.09
CA LYS A 12 6.66 14.59 -25.14
C LYS A 12 5.72 15.62 -25.83
N PRO A 13 4.64 16.17 -25.22
CA PRO A 13 4.55 16.58 -23.79
C PRO A 13 3.17 16.37 -23.11
N SER A 14 3.07 16.00 -21.83
CA SER A 14 3.20 16.92 -20.70
C SER A 14 3.35 16.11 -19.40
N TYR A 15 4.51 16.20 -18.76
CA TYR A 15 4.87 15.82 -17.38
C TYR A 15 4.23 14.58 -16.69
N ALA A 16 3.80 13.60 -17.47
CA ALA A 16 3.73 12.22 -17.03
C ALA A 16 5.16 11.65 -16.86
N CYS A 17 5.36 10.85 -15.82
CA CYS A 17 6.54 10.02 -15.54
C CYS A 17 7.71 10.65 -14.76
N LEU A 18 7.51 10.81 -13.45
CA LEU A 18 8.53 10.58 -12.39
C LEU A 18 8.91 9.07 -12.32
N ALA A 19 9.11 8.43 -13.48
CA ALA A 19 9.30 6.99 -13.63
C ALA A 19 10.78 6.57 -13.49
N THR A 20 11.48 7.09 -12.48
CA THR A 20 12.93 6.82 -12.28
C THR A 20 13.36 6.56 -10.83
N ARG A 21 12.42 6.28 -9.91
CA ARG A 21 12.75 5.91 -8.51
C ARG A 21 12.16 4.59 -8.04
N ILE A 22 11.70 3.73 -8.95
CA ILE A 22 11.14 2.44 -8.58
C ILE A 22 12.26 1.39 -8.55
N PRO A 23 12.70 0.90 -7.38
CA PRO A 23 13.61 -0.22 -7.33
C PRO A 23 12.94 -1.44 -7.96
N THR A 24 13.68 -2.02 -8.90
CA THR A 24 13.40 -3.25 -9.62
C THR A 24 13.19 -4.41 -8.63
N GLY A 25 12.09 -5.16 -8.80
CA GLY A 25 12.05 -6.59 -8.46
C GLY A 25 12.06 -7.00 -6.98
N ARG A 26 11.12 -6.52 -6.15
CA ARG A 26 10.87 -7.20 -4.86
C ARG A 26 10.15 -8.53 -5.11
N LEU A 27 10.87 -9.63 -4.87
CA LEU A 27 10.24 -10.94 -4.66
C LEU A 27 9.24 -10.80 -3.50
N ILE A 28 7.98 -11.15 -3.74
CA ILE A 28 7.01 -11.34 -2.67
C ILE A 28 7.52 -12.54 -1.87
N THR A 29 8.22 -12.28 -0.78
CA THR A 29 8.72 -13.33 0.11
C THR A 29 7.62 -13.76 1.07
N ALA A 30 7.65 -15.01 1.52
CA ALA A 30 6.70 -15.53 2.51
C ALA A 30 6.69 -14.70 3.82
N GLN A 31 7.84 -14.15 4.21
CA GLN A 31 7.93 -13.23 5.36
C GLN A 31 7.15 -11.93 5.14
N LEU A 32 7.10 -11.43 3.90
CA LEU A 32 6.36 -10.22 3.57
C LEU A 32 4.85 -10.44 3.64
N LEU A 33 4.39 -11.60 3.16
CA LEU A 33 3.00 -12.03 3.31
C LEU A 33 2.63 -12.18 4.79
N GLN A 34 3.47 -12.83 5.59
CA GLN A 34 3.24 -12.96 7.04
C GLN A 34 3.21 -11.60 7.76
N ARG A 35 4.05 -10.63 7.37
CA ARG A 35 4.01 -9.27 7.94
C ARG A 35 2.69 -8.55 7.65
N VAL A 36 2.16 -8.71 6.44
CA VAL A 36 0.86 -8.14 6.06
C VAL A 36 -0.25 -8.82 6.87
N GLU A 37 -0.27 -10.15 6.92
CA GLU A 37 -1.25 -10.93 7.69
C GLU A 37 -1.26 -10.51 9.17
N ARG A 38 -0.09 -10.41 9.80
CA ARG A 38 0.05 -9.95 11.19
C ARG A 38 -0.46 -8.52 11.41
N ALA A 39 -0.23 -7.62 10.46
CA ALA A 39 -0.76 -6.27 10.56
C ALA A 39 -2.27 -6.22 10.38
N GLU A 40 -2.83 -7.04 9.50
CA GLU A 40 -4.29 -7.18 9.37
C GLU A 40 -4.88 -7.75 10.65
N GLU A 41 -4.34 -8.86 11.19
CA GLU A 41 -4.77 -9.44 12.47
C GLU A 41 -4.75 -8.42 13.62
N ALA A 42 -3.70 -7.60 13.70
CA ALA A 42 -3.59 -6.58 14.74
C ALA A 42 -4.65 -5.47 14.59
N LEU A 43 -4.95 -5.05 13.36
CA LEU A 43 -6.03 -4.10 13.09
C LEU A 43 -7.41 -4.72 13.39
N PHE A 44 -7.62 -6.00 13.05
CA PHE A 44 -8.83 -6.72 13.42
C PHE A 44 -9.02 -6.80 14.94
N ALA A 45 -7.94 -7.04 15.70
CA ALA A 45 -7.98 -7.06 17.16
C ALA A 45 -8.30 -5.70 17.79
N LEU A 46 -8.00 -4.60 17.10
CA LEU A 46 -8.38 -3.23 17.51
C LEU A 46 -9.86 -2.91 17.22
N GLY A 47 -10.59 -3.80 16.55
CA GLY A 47 -12.00 -3.64 16.21
C GLY A 47 -12.27 -3.17 14.78
N PHE A 48 -11.23 -3.06 13.94
CA PHE A 48 -11.43 -2.78 12.52
C PHE A 48 -11.86 -4.03 11.77
N SER A 49 -12.66 -3.86 10.72
CA SER A 49 -13.16 -4.95 9.90
C SER A 49 -13.32 -4.51 8.45
N ASP A 50 -13.41 -5.47 7.53
CA ASP A 50 -13.42 -5.20 6.09
C ASP A 50 -12.25 -4.32 5.63
N LEU A 51 -11.11 -4.41 6.30
CA LEU A 51 -9.92 -3.63 5.98
C LEU A 51 -9.02 -4.36 4.98
N ARG A 52 -8.14 -3.61 4.31
CA ARG A 52 -7.11 -4.19 3.44
C ARG A 52 -5.78 -3.49 3.67
N VAL A 53 -4.75 -4.25 4.01
CA VAL A 53 -3.38 -3.72 4.07
C VAL A 53 -2.67 -4.00 2.75
N ARG A 54 -2.24 -2.94 2.06
CA ARG A 54 -1.43 -3.00 0.85
C ARG A 54 0.01 -2.64 1.18
N LEU A 55 0.94 -3.46 0.72
CA LEU A 55 2.37 -3.13 0.80
C LEU A 55 2.72 -2.08 -0.26
N LEU A 56 3.34 -0.98 0.17
CA LEU A 56 3.99 -0.01 -0.70
C LEU A 56 5.45 0.12 -0.29
N GLU A 57 6.33 -0.63 -0.98
CA GLU A 57 7.75 -0.73 -0.65
C GLU A 57 7.95 -1.17 0.81
N GLU A 58 8.29 -0.26 1.72
CA GLU A 58 8.50 -0.53 3.16
C GLU A 58 7.36 0.01 4.05
N SER A 59 6.30 0.48 3.41
CA SER A 59 5.14 1.09 4.05
C SER A 59 3.91 0.20 3.96
N ALA A 60 3.09 0.21 5.00
CA ALA A 60 1.75 -0.36 4.97
C ALA A 60 0.73 0.72 4.63
N ARG A 61 -0.04 0.52 3.55
CA ARG A 61 -1.18 1.36 3.20
C ARG A 61 -2.47 0.65 3.60
N ILE A 62 -3.19 1.22 4.56
CA ILE A 62 -4.40 0.67 5.13
C ILE A 62 -5.60 1.27 4.40
N GLN A 63 -6.43 0.43 3.79
CA GLN A 63 -7.75 0.79 3.26
C GLN A 63 -8.83 0.36 4.25
N LEU A 64 -9.71 1.29 4.60
CA LEU A 64 -10.84 1.08 5.50
C LEU A 64 -12.14 1.53 4.83
N PRO A 65 -13.30 0.97 5.22
CA PRO A 65 -14.58 1.54 4.85
C PRO A 65 -14.79 2.90 5.54
N ALA A 66 -15.57 3.79 4.93
CA ALA A 66 -15.77 5.15 5.44
C ALA A 66 -16.32 5.20 6.87
N CYS A 67 -17.17 4.23 7.26
CA CYS A 67 -17.72 4.13 8.62
C CYS A 67 -16.65 3.95 9.70
N GLN A 68 -15.47 3.42 9.35
CA GLN A 68 -14.37 3.18 10.29
C GLN A 68 -13.26 4.22 10.20
N MET A 69 -13.35 5.18 9.27
CA MET A 69 -12.31 6.20 9.06
C MET A 69 -12.16 7.12 10.29
N ALA A 70 -13.27 7.52 10.91
CA ALA A 70 -13.25 8.33 12.12
C ALA A 70 -12.55 7.59 13.28
N ALA A 71 -12.94 6.35 13.54
CA ALA A 71 -12.34 5.51 14.57
C ALA A 71 -10.83 5.30 14.33
N ALA A 72 -10.40 5.15 13.07
CA ALA A 72 -8.98 5.01 12.73
C ALA A 72 -8.16 6.26 13.05
N LEU A 73 -8.74 7.45 12.90
CA LEU A 73 -8.08 8.71 13.25
C LEU A 73 -8.01 8.92 14.76
N GLU A 74 -9.04 8.49 15.50
CA GLU A 74 -9.07 8.49 16.96
C GLU A 74 -8.03 7.53 17.53
N GLN A 75 -8.00 6.28 17.05
CA GLN A 75 -7.09 5.22 17.46
C GLN A 75 -5.75 5.23 16.71
N ARG A 76 -5.37 6.34 16.08
CA ARG A 76 -4.16 6.43 15.25
C ARG A 76 -2.89 5.98 15.96
N GLN A 77 -2.79 6.21 17.27
CA GLN A 77 -1.61 5.83 18.05
C GLN A 77 -1.53 4.31 18.25
N GLU A 78 -2.68 3.67 18.48
CA GLU A 78 -2.79 2.21 18.62
C GLU A 78 -2.49 1.51 17.30
N ILE A 79 -3.04 2.01 16.20
CA ILE A 79 -2.74 1.52 14.84
C ILE A 79 -1.24 1.64 14.55
N LEU A 80 -0.65 2.81 14.84
CA LEU A 80 0.78 3.01 14.65
C LEU A 80 1.58 2.02 15.50
N ALA A 81 1.26 1.87 16.79
CA ALA A 81 1.97 0.95 17.67
C ALA A 81 1.87 -0.51 17.20
N ALA A 82 0.70 -0.93 16.70
CA ALA A 82 0.48 -2.26 16.16
C ALA A 82 1.28 -2.54 14.87
N ILE A 83 1.43 -1.54 13.99
CA ILE A 83 1.98 -1.73 12.64
C ILE A 83 3.47 -1.35 12.53
N LYS A 84 3.97 -0.44 13.36
CA LYS A 84 5.39 -0.05 13.41
C LYS A 84 6.40 -1.20 13.52
N PRO A 85 6.16 -2.30 14.25
CA PRO A 85 7.10 -3.42 14.27
C PRO A 85 7.19 -4.14 12.91
N TYR A 86 6.15 -4.03 12.08
CA TYR A 86 6.07 -4.71 10.79
C TYR A 86 6.39 -3.81 9.60
N PHE A 87 6.27 -2.48 9.71
CA PHE A 87 6.49 -1.55 8.58
C PHE A 87 7.17 -0.26 9.05
N ALA A 88 8.01 0.32 8.19
CA ALA A 88 8.74 1.55 8.50
C ALA A 88 7.79 2.76 8.55
N SER A 89 6.77 2.76 7.69
CA SER A 89 5.77 3.81 7.59
C SER A 89 4.37 3.22 7.49
N VAL A 90 3.39 3.93 8.02
CA VAL A 90 1.97 3.57 7.95
C VAL A 90 1.23 4.69 7.24
N LEU A 91 0.48 4.34 6.21
CA LEU A 91 -0.30 5.22 5.37
C LEU A 91 -1.77 4.84 5.51
N LEU A 92 -2.63 5.83 5.72
CA LEU A 92 -4.07 5.65 5.65
C LEU A 92 -4.54 6.05 4.25
N ASP A 93 -5.27 5.17 3.59
CA ASP A 93 -5.89 5.47 2.32
C ASP A 93 -7.13 6.33 2.54
N LEU A 94 -7.20 7.47 1.84
CA LEU A 94 -8.37 8.33 1.85
C LEU A 94 -9.46 7.81 0.90
N GLU A 95 -9.10 6.95 -0.05
CA GLU A 95 -10.08 6.22 -0.84
C GLU A 95 -10.69 5.12 0.04
N GLU A 96 -11.98 5.26 0.31
CA GLU A 96 -12.72 4.26 1.07
C GLU A 96 -12.72 2.92 0.34
N ARG A 97 -12.63 1.83 1.10
CA ARG A 97 -12.97 0.54 0.55
C ARG A 97 -14.46 0.55 0.26
N LYS A 98 -14.80 0.57 -1.03
CA LYS A 98 -16.14 0.22 -1.52
C LYS A 98 -16.33 -1.29 -1.35
N GLY A 99 -16.56 -1.72 -0.12
CA GLY A 99 -17.24 -2.99 0.10
C GLY A 99 -18.63 -2.87 -0.54
N GLU A 100 -19.06 -3.90 -1.26
CA GLU A 100 -20.41 -3.97 -1.79
C GLU A 100 -21.40 -3.87 -0.62
N LEU A 101 -21.85 -2.66 -0.32
CA LEU A 101 -23.08 -2.42 0.42
C LEU A 101 -24.21 -2.90 -0.49
N GLN A 102 -24.60 -4.17 -0.30
CA GLN A 102 -25.94 -4.66 -0.62
C GLN A 102 -26.72 -4.81 0.68
#